data_AF-A0A1C6JBZ4-F1
#
_entry.id   AF-A0A1C6JBZ4-F1
#
_cell.length_a   1.000
_cell.length_b   1.000
_cell.length_c   1.000
_cell.angle_alpha   90.00
_cell.angle_beta   90.00
_cell.angle_gamma   90.00
#
_symmetry.space_group_name_H-M   'P 1'
#
loop_
_entity.id
_entity.type
_entity.pdbx_description
1 polymer ?
#
loop_
_entity_poly.entity_id
_entity_poly.type
_entity_poly.pdbx_seq_one_letter_code
_entity_poly.pdbx_strand_id
1 'polypeptide(L)' 'MTEREKMLAGELYDYGDPELLTQRHKPKDLTRDYNQTDSADSDEKERILNELLGGKGKNL' A
#
# COMPACT_ATOMS: atom_id res chain seq x y z
N MET A 1 5.45 21.96 -5.50
CA MET A 1 5.38 20.63 -4.90
C MET A 1 3.96 20.12 -5.00
N THR A 2 3.77 18.85 -5.35
CA THR A 2 2.48 18.19 -5.21
C THR A 2 2.18 17.90 -3.73
N GLU A 3 0.92 17.60 -3.38
CA GLU A 3 0.57 17.21 -2.01
C GLU A 3 1.28 15.91 -1.60
N ARG A 4 1.58 15.03 -2.57
CA ARG A 4 2.44 13.86 -2.37
C ARG A 4 3.88 14.23 -2.01
N GLU A 5 4.47 15.20 -2.68
CA GLU A 5 5.84 15.66 -2.37
C GLU A 5 5.92 16.28 -0.97
N LYS A 6 4.93 17.09 -0.58
CA LYS A 6 4.83 17.64 0.79
C LYS A 6 4.69 16.54 1.85
N MET A 7 3.82 15.55 1.61
CA MET A 7 3.64 14.40 2.48
C MET A 7 4.96 13.64 2.69
N LEU A 8 5.72 13.41 1.63
CA LEU A 8 7.03 12.72 1.70
C LEU A 8 8.11 13.58 2.37
N ALA A 9 8.04 14.90 2.24
CA ALA A 9 8.93 15.84 2.90
C ALA A 9 8.59 16.11 4.37
N GLY A 10 7.46 15.60 4.88
CA GLY A 10 6.99 15.84 6.25
C GLY A 10 6.37 17.23 6.46
N GLU A 11 5.98 17.90 5.39
CA GLU A 11 5.32 19.21 5.43
C GLU A 11 3.80 19.05 5.61
N LEU A 12 3.12 20.16 5.96
CA LEU A 12 1.66 20.19 5.97
C LEU A 12 1.13 19.99 4.54
N TYR A 13 0.25 19.01 4.36
CA TYR A 13 -0.34 18.65 3.07
C TYR A 13 -1.85 18.44 3.19
N ASP A 14 -2.58 18.55 2.08
CA ASP A 14 -4.01 18.25 2.01
C ASP A 14 -4.27 16.75 1.85
N TYR A 15 -4.83 16.12 2.89
CA TYR A 15 -5.20 14.71 2.86
C TYR A 15 -6.38 14.40 1.91
N GLY A 16 -7.16 15.41 1.53
CA GLY A 16 -8.28 15.32 0.58
C GLY A 16 -7.87 15.46 -0.89
N ASP A 17 -6.57 15.63 -1.17
CA ASP A 17 -6.07 15.80 -2.54
C ASP A 17 -6.46 14.60 -3.45
N PRO A 18 -6.99 14.85 -4.67
CA PRO A 18 -7.42 13.79 -5.58
C PRO A 18 -6.32 12.79 -5.98
N GLU A 19 -5.06 13.21 -6.06
CA GLU A 19 -3.91 12.35 -6.36
C GLU A 19 -3.73 11.33 -5.23
N LEU A 20 -3.76 11.82 -3.98
CA LEU A 20 -3.63 10.99 -2.79
C LEU A 20 -4.84 10.08 -2.57
N LEU A 21 -6.05 10.56 -2.84
CA LEU A 21 -7.27 9.76 -2.77
C LEU A 21 -7.21 8.60 -3.77
N THR A 22 -6.83 8.88 -5.01
CA THR A 22 -6.71 7.85 -6.06
C THR A 22 -5.68 6.78 -5.68
N GLN A 23 -4.53 7.20 -5.14
CA GLN A 23 -3.47 6.28 -4.71
C GLN A 23 -3.85 5.38 -3.53
N ARG A 24 -4.85 5.75 -2.71
CA ARG A 24 -5.29 4.95 -1.55
C ARG A 24 -6.08 3.71 -1.90
N HIS A 25 -6.66 3.63 -3.10
CA HIS A 25 -7.47 2.47 -3.48
C HIS A 25 -6.61 1.21 -3.58
N LYS A 26 -5.46 1.31 -4.27
CA LYS A 26 -4.55 0.18 -4.48
C LYS A 26 -4.14 -0.57 -3.20
N PRO A 27 -3.56 0.07 -2.16
CA PRO A 27 -3.17 -0.65 -0.94
C PRO A 27 -4.37 -1.22 -0.17
N LYS A 28 -5.55 -0.56 -0.23
CA LYS A 28 -6.78 -1.08 0.39
C LYS A 28 -7.27 -2.35 -0.31
N ASP A 29 -7.23 -2.36 -1.64
CA ASP A 29 -7.60 -3.52 -2.44
C ASP A 29 -6.65 -4.70 -2.17
N LEU A 30 -5.33 -4.47 -2.21
CA LEU A 30 -4.33 -5.48 -1.86
C LEU A 30 -4.50 -6.02 -0.42
N THR A 31 -4.82 -5.14 0.54
CA THR A 31 -5.08 -5.57 1.93
C THR A 31 -6.32 -6.46 2.00
N ARG A 32 -7.38 -6.12 1.27
CA ARG A 32 -8.59 -6.96 1.20
C ARG A 32 -8.27 -8.31 0.58
N ASP A 33 -7.55 -8.31 -0.54
CA ASP A 33 -7.19 -9.53 -1.26
C ASP A 33 -6.35 -10.45 -0.36
N TYR A 34 -5.33 -9.92 0.33
CA TYR A 34 -4.52 -10.66 1.30
C TYR A 34 -5.37 -11.32 2.40
N ASN A 35 -6.34 -10.58 2.95
CA ASN A 35 -7.21 -11.07 4.01
C ASN A 35 -8.21 -12.13 3.53
N GLN A 36 -8.46 -12.19 2.22
CA GLN A 36 -9.37 -13.16 1.60
C GLN A 36 -8.65 -14.38 1.02
N THR A 37 -7.32 -14.30 0.85
CA THR A 37 -6.48 -15.43 0.41
C THR A 37 -6.57 -16.60 1.39
N ASP A 38 -6.55 -17.83 0.86
CA ASP A 38 -6.55 -19.05 1.68
C ASP A 38 -5.41 -18.99 2.71
N SER A 39 -5.70 -19.45 3.93
CA SER A 39 -4.70 -19.61 4.98
C SER A 39 -3.43 -20.34 4.53
N ALA A 40 -3.57 -21.36 3.68
CA ALA A 40 -2.51 -22.24 3.20
C ALA A 40 -1.81 -21.75 1.93
N ASP A 41 -2.34 -20.75 1.23
CA ASP A 41 -1.73 -20.18 0.02
C ASP A 41 -0.69 -19.13 0.40
N SER A 42 0.48 -19.61 0.81
CA SER A 42 1.62 -18.76 1.18
C SER A 42 2.17 -17.97 0.00
N ASP A 43 2.10 -18.53 -1.20
CA ASP A 43 2.72 -17.92 -2.39
C ASP A 43 1.93 -16.69 -2.83
N GLU A 44 0.60 -16.76 -2.81
CA GLU A 44 -0.24 -15.60 -3.13
C GLU A 44 -0.14 -14.50 -2.06
N LYS A 45 -0.09 -14.89 -0.78
CA LYS A 45 0.15 -13.94 0.32
C LYS A 45 1.48 -13.21 0.16
N GLU A 46 2.53 -13.95 -0.19
CA GLU A 46 3.87 -13.40 -0.44
C GLU A 46 3.85 -12.43 -1.63
N ARG A 47 3.17 -12.79 -2.73
CA ARG A 47 3.01 -11.92 -3.90
C ARG A 47 2.33 -10.61 -3.53
N ILE A 48 1.21 -10.66 -2.79
CA ILE A 48 0.45 -9.48 -2.39
C ILE A 48 1.28 -8.59 -1.44
N LEU A 49 1.99 -9.17 -0.48
CA LEU A 49 2.86 -8.41 0.44
C LEU A 49 4.01 -7.70 -0.28
N ASN A 50 4.62 -8.35 -1.26
CA ASN A 50 5.69 -7.75 -2.06
C ASN A 50 5.18 -6.55 -2.87
N GLU A 51 3.95 -6.62 -3.39
CA GLU A 51 3.32 -5.51 -4.10
C GLU A 51 2.88 -4.37 -3.15
N LEU A 52 2.38 -4.72 -1.95
CA LEU A 52 1.84 -3.77 -0.98
C LEU A 52 2.92 -2.92 -0.31
N LEU A 53 4.03 -3.54 0.12
CA LEU A 53 5.00 -2.90 1.01
C LEU A 53 6.14 -2.19 0.27
N GLY A 54 6.38 -2.50 -1.00
CA GLY A 54 7.52 -1.97 -1.77
C GLY A 54 8.91 -2.46 -1.29
N GLY A 55 8.97 -3.15 -0.15
CA GLY A 55 10.13 -3.86 0.37
C GLY A 55 9.81 -4.49 1.72
N LYS A 56 10.23 -5.75 1.92
CA LYS A 56 10.09 -6.46 3.20
C LYS A 56 11.37 -7.23 3.56
N GLY A 57 11.54 -7.49 4.85
CA GLY A 57 12.65 -8.31 5.35
C GLY A 57 12.56 -9.76 4.86
N LYS A 58 13.70 -10.44 4.78
CA LYS A 58 13.74 -11.89 4.53
C LYS A 58 13.14 -12.62 5.74
N ASN A 59 12.24 -13.58 5.51
CA ASN A 59 11.54 -14.39 6.52
C ASN A 59 10.44 -13.70 7.33
N LEU A 60 9.74 -12.73 6.72
CA LEU A 60 8.41 -12.27 7.15
C LEU A 60 7.32 -13.09 6.47
#